data_AF-A0A969PAN4-F1
#
_entry.id   AF-A0A969PAN4-F1
#
_cell.length_a   1.000
_cell.length_b   1.000
_cell.length_c   1.000
_cell.angle_alpha   90.00
_cell.angle_beta   90.00
_cell.angle_gamma   90.00
#
_symmetry.space_group_name_H-M   'P 1'
#
loop_
_entity.id
_entity.type
_entity.pdbx_description
1 polymer ?
#
loop_
_entity_poly.entity_id
_entity_poly.type
_entity_poly.pdbx_seq_one_letter_code
_entity_poly.pdbx_strand_id
1 'polypeptide(L)'
;MKLASLLTGIALTGLVTVWDAPLGVANPQLVQASAQEMKDSTGLTIQQKVDMLIKNKGQFGSGDQLRRFFFGDLQPIAVQPGGAGMVVNLYNKATDVTIAYCATYDVVVAVKKGKVTQFLASEVK
;
A
#
# COMPACT_ATOMS: atom_id res chain seq x y z
N MET A 1 -34.11 -23.95 -42.76
CA MET A 1 -34.07 -22.85 -41.77
C MET A 1 -34.63 -23.35 -40.44
N LYS A 2 -33.91 -23.04 -39.34
CA LYS A 2 -34.31 -22.82 -37.92
C LYS A 2 -35.13 -23.91 -37.20
N LEU A 3 -34.59 -24.62 -36.20
CA LEU A 3 -34.24 -24.26 -34.80
C LEU A 3 -35.40 -23.77 -33.92
N ALA A 4 -35.86 -24.65 -33.03
CA ALA A 4 -36.43 -24.44 -31.69
C ALA A 4 -36.63 -25.86 -31.11
N SER A 5 -36.42 -26.22 -29.85
CA SER A 5 -36.17 -25.54 -28.58
C SER A 5 -35.82 -26.69 -27.63
N LEU A 6 -34.73 -26.65 -26.88
CA LEU A 6 -34.63 -27.47 -25.68
C LEU A 6 -33.86 -26.71 -24.60
N LEU A 7 -34.60 -26.39 -23.54
CA LEU A 7 -34.13 -25.91 -22.25
C LEU A 7 -32.93 -26.73 -21.76
N THR A 8 -31.94 -26.06 -21.18
CA THR A 8 -30.96 -26.71 -20.32
C THR A 8 -30.81 -25.87 -19.05
N GLY A 9 -31.41 -26.36 -17.96
CA GLY A 9 -31.21 -25.82 -16.63
C GLY A 9 -29.82 -26.20 -16.11
N ILE A 10 -29.15 -25.27 -15.45
CA ILE A 10 -27.86 -25.52 -14.79
C ILE A 10 -28.16 -25.75 -13.31
N ALA A 11 -27.98 -27.00 -12.86
CA ALA A 11 -28.02 -27.36 -11.45
C ALA A 11 -26.71 -26.91 -10.79
N LEU A 12 -26.80 -26.06 -9.76
CA LEU A 12 -25.67 -25.68 -8.92
C LEU A 12 -25.55 -26.72 -7.79
N THR A 13 -24.72 -27.74 -7.97
CA THR A 13 -24.38 -28.70 -6.92
C THR A 13 -23.18 -28.18 -6.12
N GLY A 14 -23.41 -27.93 -4.83
CA GLY A 14 -22.36 -27.57 -3.87
C GLY A 14 -21.42 -28.74 -3.59
N LEU A 15 -20.14 -28.43 -3.42
CA LEU A 15 -19.14 -29.33 -2.85
C LEU A 15 -18.59 -28.68 -1.59
N VAL A 16 -19.03 -29.16 -0.44
CA VAL A 16 -18.36 -28.97 0.85
C VAL A 16 -17.41 -30.15 1.01
N THR A 17 -16.10 -29.92 0.87
CA THR A 17 -15.10 -30.92 1.25
C THR A 17 -14.49 -30.52 2.58
N VAL A 18 -14.90 -31.24 3.62
CA VAL A 18 -14.18 -31.30 4.91
C VAL A 18 -12.90 -32.10 4.66
N TRP A 19 -11.73 -31.49 4.88
CA TRP A 19 -10.47 -32.23 4.92
C TRP A 19 -9.65 -31.86 6.16
N ASP A 20 -9.39 -32.89 6.95
CA ASP A 20 -8.49 -32.93 8.10
C ASP A 20 -7.31 -33.83 7.69
N ALA A 21 -6.15 -33.24 7.35
CA ALA A 21 -4.79 -33.85 7.26
C ALA A 21 -3.82 -32.92 6.47
N PRO A 22 -2.51 -32.92 6.77
CA PRO A 22 -1.66 -31.75 6.60
C PRO A 22 -1.13 -31.65 5.16
N LEU A 23 -1.50 -30.56 4.47
CA LEU A 23 -0.95 -30.20 3.16
C LEU A 23 0.47 -29.65 3.32
N GLY A 24 1.41 -30.53 3.68
CA GLY A 24 2.86 -30.29 3.70
C GLY A 24 3.50 -30.24 2.32
N VAL A 25 2.76 -29.87 1.28
CA VAL A 25 3.27 -29.64 -0.09
C VAL A 25 2.52 -28.43 -0.68
N ALA A 26 2.58 -27.30 0.02
CA ALA A 26 2.15 -26.03 -0.54
C ALA A 26 3.18 -25.62 -1.61
N ASN A 27 2.79 -25.72 -2.88
CA ASN A 27 3.50 -25.18 -4.02
C ASN A 27 4.04 -23.77 -3.66
N PRO A 28 5.36 -23.50 -3.70
CA PRO A 28 5.92 -22.19 -3.36
C PRO A 28 5.32 -21.06 -4.19
N GLN A 29 4.78 -21.38 -5.37
CA GLN A 29 4.12 -20.43 -6.26
C GLN A 29 2.79 -19.90 -5.70
N LEU A 30 2.09 -20.62 -4.82
CA LEU A 30 0.88 -20.12 -4.14
C LEU A 30 1.22 -19.10 -3.04
N VAL A 31 2.34 -19.31 -2.33
CA VAL A 31 2.88 -18.33 -1.38
C VAL A 31 3.44 -17.11 -2.13
N GLN A 32 4.00 -17.32 -3.32
CA GLN A 32 4.48 -16.24 -4.16
C GLN A 32 3.34 -15.45 -4.83
N ALA A 33 2.20 -16.07 -5.13
CA ALA A 33 1.01 -15.39 -5.66
C ALA A 33 0.38 -14.46 -4.60
N SER A 34 0.30 -14.89 -3.34
CA SER A 34 -0.26 -14.09 -2.23
C SER A 34 0.68 -12.96 -1.77
N ALA A 35 2.00 -13.12 -1.91
CA ALA A 35 2.97 -12.03 -1.68
C ALA A 35 2.99 -10.98 -2.82
N GLN A 36 2.50 -11.33 -4.01
CA GLN A 36 2.44 -10.44 -5.18
C GLN A 36 1.16 -9.57 -5.21
N GLU A 37 0.15 -9.89 -4.38
CA GLU A 37 -1.19 -9.29 -4.41
C GLU A 37 -1.38 -8.01 -3.58
N MET A 38 -0.33 -7.50 -2.93
CA MET A 38 -0.31 -6.10 -2.46
C MET A 38 0.52 -5.19 -3.39
N LYS A 39 0.58 -5.52 -4.68
CA LYS A 39 0.93 -4.53 -5.70
C LYS A 39 -0.23 -3.56 -5.83
N ASP A 40 -0.07 -2.39 -5.21
CA ASP A 40 -0.79 -1.14 -5.46
C ASP A 40 -2.08 -1.26 -6.30
N SER A 41 -3.22 -1.37 -5.61
CA SER A 41 -4.54 -1.47 -6.24
C SER A 41 -5.06 -0.14 -6.81
N THR A 42 -4.27 0.93 -6.77
CA THR A 42 -4.73 2.27 -7.17
C THR A 42 -4.66 2.49 -8.68
N GLY A 43 -3.89 1.69 -9.41
CA GLY A 43 -3.65 1.90 -10.85
C GLY A 43 -2.86 3.18 -11.15
N LEU A 44 -2.29 3.83 -10.15
CA LEU A 44 -1.51 5.05 -10.29
C LEU A 44 -0.04 4.75 -10.57
N THR A 45 0.57 5.56 -11.42
CA THR A 45 2.03 5.59 -11.54
C THR A 45 2.66 6.04 -10.21
N ILE A 46 3.92 5.69 -10.00
CA ILE A 46 4.59 6.02 -8.73
C ILE A 46 4.69 7.55 -8.52
N GLN A 47 4.94 8.32 -9.59
CA GLN A 47 4.99 9.78 -9.50
C GLN A 47 3.63 10.36 -9.10
N GLN A 48 2.52 9.85 -9.67
CA GLN A 48 1.18 10.29 -9.29
C GLN A 48 0.87 10.04 -7.82
N LYS A 49 1.36 8.94 -7.23
CA LYS A 49 1.23 8.69 -5.78
C LYS A 49 1.97 9.73 -4.96
N VAL A 50 3.19 10.07 -5.35
CA VAL A 50 3.98 11.13 -4.69
C VAL A 50 3.25 12.46 -4.80
N ASP A 51 2.74 12.80 -5.98
CA ASP A 51 2.00 14.03 -6.22
C ASP A 51 0.71 14.09 -5.38
N MET A 52 0.01 12.97 -5.21
CA MET A 52 -1.14 12.86 -4.31
C MET A 52 -0.77 13.08 -2.85
N LEU A 53 0.35 12.52 -2.38
CA LEU A 53 0.83 12.77 -1.01
C LEU A 53 1.21 14.23 -0.80
N ILE A 54 1.87 14.86 -1.78
CA ILE A 54 2.21 16.29 -1.73
C ILE A 54 0.93 17.12 -1.65
N LYS A 55 -0.06 16.82 -2.50
CA LYS A 55 -1.34 17.52 -2.53
C LYS A 55 -2.12 17.40 -1.22
N ASN A 56 -2.05 16.24 -0.57
CA ASN A 56 -2.82 15.95 0.66
C ASN A 56 -1.97 16.07 1.93
N LYS A 57 -0.78 16.67 1.85
CA LYS A 57 0.10 16.95 3.00
C LYS A 57 -0.67 17.66 4.12
N GLY A 58 -0.54 17.18 5.35
CA GLY A 58 -1.17 17.72 6.54
C GLY A 58 -2.68 17.48 6.63
N GLN A 59 -3.29 16.81 5.65
CA GLN A 59 -4.70 16.44 5.69
C GLN A 59 -4.88 15.08 6.37
N PHE A 60 -5.97 14.92 7.11
CA PHE A 60 -6.37 13.63 7.68
C PHE A 60 -6.51 12.58 6.57
N GLY A 61 -6.03 11.36 6.85
CA GLY A 61 -6.03 10.25 5.88
C GLY A 61 -4.81 10.23 4.95
N SER A 62 -3.92 11.22 4.99
CA SER A 62 -2.67 11.18 4.22
C SER A 62 -1.71 10.08 4.70
N GLY A 63 -1.75 9.69 5.98
CA GLY A 63 -1.03 8.50 6.48
C GLY A 63 -1.59 7.19 5.94
N ASP A 64 -2.91 7.08 5.78
CA ASP A 64 -3.52 5.93 5.11
C ASP A 64 -3.13 5.85 3.63
N GLN A 65 -3.14 6.99 2.93
CA GLN A 65 -2.65 7.08 1.55
C GLN A 65 -1.20 6.61 1.44
N LEU A 66 -0.33 7.06 2.35
CA LEU A 66 1.07 6.62 2.39
C LEU A 66 1.18 5.10 2.51
N ARG A 67 0.45 4.51 3.46
CA ARG A 67 0.44 3.06 3.68
C ARG A 67 -0.09 2.29 2.48
N ARG A 68 -1.10 2.80 1.78
CA ARG A 68 -1.65 2.15 0.56
C ARG A 68 -0.72 2.26 -0.64
N PHE A 69 -0.04 3.39 -0.79
CA PHE A 69 0.77 3.70 -1.97
C PHE A 69 2.14 3.02 -1.95
N PHE A 70 2.71 2.83 -0.75
CA PHE A 70 4.11 2.41 -0.56
C PHE A 70 4.26 1.29 0.49
N PHE A 71 3.25 0.44 0.65
CA PHE A 71 3.30 -0.70 1.57
C PHE A 71 4.53 -1.57 1.29
N GLY A 72 5.39 -1.78 2.29
CA GLY A 72 6.61 -2.58 2.16
C GLY A 72 7.79 -1.88 1.46
N ASP A 73 7.59 -0.71 0.87
CA ASP A 73 8.61 -0.01 0.06
C ASP A 73 9.27 1.17 0.79
N LEU A 74 8.93 1.40 2.05
CA LEU A 74 9.44 2.51 2.87
C LEU A 74 10.49 2.02 3.87
N GLN A 75 11.66 2.65 3.83
CA GLN A 75 12.73 2.46 4.79
C GLN A 75 12.71 3.60 5.82
N PRO A 76 12.51 3.34 7.12
CA PRO A 76 12.74 4.36 8.14
C PRO A 76 14.23 4.71 8.22
N ILE A 77 14.56 6.00 8.11
CA ILE A 77 15.95 6.48 8.08
C ILE A 77 16.30 7.45 9.21
N ALA A 78 15.31 8.11 9.81
CA ALA A 78 15.50 9.01 10.94
C ALA A 78 14.17 9.29 11.65
N VAL A 79 14.26 9.81 12.86
CA VAL A 79 13.13 10.31 13.65
C VAL A 79 13.49 11.69 14.19
N GLN A 80 12.55 12.62 14.13
CA GLN A 80 12.74 13.99 14.62
C GLN A 80 11.47 14.53 15.27
N PRO A 81 11.57 15.55 16.15
CA PRO A 81 10.42 16.34 16.54
C PRO A 81 9.81 17.09 15.35
N GLY A 82 8.48 17.17 15.32
CA GLY A 82 7.69 18.02 14.43
C GLY A 82 6.67 18.85 15.21
N GLY A 83 5.92 19.71 14.52
CA GLY A 83 4.95 20.63 15.14
C GLY A 83 3.84 19.92 15.91
N ALA A 84 3.44 18.75 15.43
CA ALA A 84 2.33 17.95 15.96
C ALA A 84 2.82 16.62 16.58
N GLY A 85 4.08 16.53 17.02
CA GLY A 85 4.64 15.32 17.65
C GLY A 85 5.82 14.73 16.90
N MET A 86 6.09 13.44 17.08
CA MET A 86 7.26 12.80 16.47
C MET A 86 7.00 12.48 15.00
N VAL A 87 8.00 12.74 14.17
CA VAL A 87 7.97 12.52 12.73
C VAL A 87 9.04 11.50 12.37
N VAL A 88 8.64 10.49 11.60
CA VAL A 88 9.54 9.47 11.05
C VAL A 88 9.81 9.82 9.60
N ASN A 89 11.09 9.92 9.24
CA ASN A 89 11.52 10.14 7.87
C ASN A 89 11.63 8.76 7.19
N LEU A 90 10.79 8.54 6.19
CA LEU A 90 10.61 7.29 5.47
C LEU A 90 11.12 7.46 4.05
N TYR A 91 12.19 6.78 3.69
CA TYR A 91 12.80 6.83 2.37
C TYR A 91 12.28 5.71 1.47
N ASN A 92 11.87 6.06 0.26
CA ASN A 92 11.56 5.11 -0.79
C ASN A 92 12.70 5.06 -1.81
N LYS A 93 13.33 3.88 -1.95
CA LYS A 93 14.47 3.70 -2.86
C LYS A 93 14.08 3.73 -4.33
N ALA A 94 12.85 3.33 -4.68
CA ALA A 94 12.39 3.28 -6.07
C ALA A 94 12.12 4.67 -6.66
N THR A 95 11.65 5.62 -5.84
CA THR A 95 11.36 7.00 -6.27
C THR A 95 12.46 8.00 -5.93
N ASP A 96 13.40 7.61 -5.08
CA ASP A 96 14.34 8.52 -4.46
C ASP A 96 13.62 9.69 -3.76
N VAL A 97 12.64 9.37 -2.92
CA VAL A 97 11.87 10.36 -2.15
C VAL A 97 11.87 9.99 -0.67
N THR A 98 12.02 11.00 0.18
CA THR A 98 11.79 10.90 1.62
C THR A 98 10.47 11.56 2.00
N ILE A 99 9.68 10.85 2.79
CA ILE A 99 8.38 11.25 3.29
C ILE A 99 8.47 11.40 4.80
N ALA A 100 8.11 12.56 5.32
CA ALA A 100 8.07 12.83 6.74
C ALA A 100 6.65 12.52 7.25
N TYR A 101 6.51 11.46 8.04
CA TYR A 101 5.24 10.96 8.54
C TYR A 101 5.11 11.23 10.04
N CYS A 102 4.06 11.96 10.44
CA CYS A 102 3.72 12.19 11.84
C CYS A 102 2.89 11.03 12.38
N ALA A 103 3.47 10.26 13.30
CA ALA A 103 2.81 9.08 13.86
C ALA A 103 1.63 9.43 14.79
N THR A 104 1.66 10.61 15.43
CA THR A 104 0.65 11.05 16.39
C THR A 104 -0.70 11.32 15.72
N TYR A 105 -0.70 11.90 14.52
CA TYR A 105 -1.91 12.31 13.81
C TYR A 105 -2.20 11.49 12.54
N ASP A 106 -1.37 10.48 12.23
CA ASP A 106 -1.45 9.66 11.01
C ASP A 106 -1.49 10.53 9.73
N VAL A 107 -0.55 11.48 9.63
CA VAL A 107 -0.46 12.43 8.50
C VAL A 107 0.95 12.54 7.92
N VAL A 108 1.02 12.75 6.60
CA VAL A 108 2.26 13.14 5.92
C VAL A 108 2.44 14.65 6.05
N VAL A 109 3.54 15.08 6.67
CA VAL A 109 3.81 16.50 6.92
C VAL A 109 4.82 17.09 5.94
N ALA A 110 5.68 16.28 5.32
CA ALA A 110 6.59 16.75 4.29
C ALA A 110 6.96 15.64 3.30
N VAL A 111 7.36 16.02 2.09
CA VAL A 111 7.86 15.13 1.05
C VAL A 111 9.00 15.85 0.33
N LYS A 112 10.15 15.18 0.16
CA LYS A 112 11.31 15.73 -0.56
C LYS A 112 11.97 14.66 -1.40
N LYS A 113 12.55 15.07 -2.52
CA LYS A 113 13.44 14.21 -3.30
C LYS A 113 14.76 13.97 -2.56
N GLY A 114 15.36 12.81 -2.78
CA GLY A 114 16.58 12.35 -2.14
C GLY A 114 16.34 11.66 -0.81
N LYS A 115 17.43 11.12 -0.26
CA LYS A 115 17.49 10.55 1.09
C LYS A 115 17.73 11.67 2.12
N VAL A 116 16.68 12.08 2.84
CA VAL A 116 16.69 13.22 3.77
C VAL A 116 16.58 12.73 5.21
N THR A 117 17.67 12.75 5.97
CA THR A 117 17.64 12.32 7.38
C THR A 117 17.06 13.39 8.30
N GLN A 118 17.07 14.66 7.90
CA GLN A 118 16.54 15.77 8.71
C GLN A 118 15.81 16.78 7.82
N PHE A 119 14.54 17.03 8.13
CA PHE A 119 13.77 18.14 7.57
C PHE A 119 13.93 19.38 8.45
N LEU A 120 13.78 20.56 7.84
CA LEU A 120 13.73 21.81 8.60
C LEU A 120 12.49 21.81 9.49
N ALA A 121 12.60 22.43 10.67
CA ALA A 121 11.48 22.54 11.60
C ALA A 121 10.27 23.28 10.98
N SER A 122 10.48 24.13 9.97
CA SER A 122 9.42 24.79 9.21
C SER A 122 8.64 23.85 8.28
N GLU A 123 9.20 22.71 7.91
CA GLU A 123 8.63 21.79 6.92
C GLU A 123 7.77 20.70 7.55
N VAL A 124 8.07 20.34 8.81
CA VAL A 124 7.41 19.28 9.58
C VAL A 124 6.46 19.83 10.65
N LYS A 125 5.73 20.90 10.31
CA LYS A 125 4.76 21.54 11.21
C LYS A 125 3.39 20.89 11.13
#